data_AF-A0A7G7WC92-F1
#
_entry.id   AF-A0A7G7WC92-F1
#
_cell.length_a   1.000
_cell.length_b   1.000
_cell.length_c   1.000
_cell.angle_alpha   90.00
_cell.angle_beta   90.00
_cell.angle_gamma   90.00
#
_symmetry.space_group_name_H-M   'P 1'
#
loop_
_entity.id
_entity.type
_entity.pdbx_description
1 polymer ?
#
loop_
_entity_poly.entity_id
_entity_poly.type
_entity_poly.pdbx_seq_one_letter_code
_entity_poly.pdbx_strand_id
1 'polypeptide(L)'
;MKHICIFLLALALAGCTDASQARLDSYGSTFKVEVVSGGQIIRTYTSTGKVGNSRNAYYFNDAATGKFTEVSGSVIITQID
;
A
#
# COMPACT_ATOMS: atom_id res chain seq x y z
N MET A 1 -25.84 29.15 -13.41
CA MET A 1 -24.37 29.10 -13.59
C MET A 1 -23.59 28.94 -12.29
N LYS A 2 -23.87 29.71 -11.21
CA LYS A 2 -23.18 29.58 -9.91
C LYS A 2 -23.27 28.19 -9.26
N HIS A 3 -24.41 27.50 -9.38
CA HIS A 3 -24.61 26.16 -8.83
C HIS A 3 -23.86 25.05 -9.58
N ILE A 4 -23.60 25.24 -10.89
CA ILE A 4 -22.85 24.30 -11.72
C ILE A 4 -21.38 24.27 -11.30
N CYS A 5 -20.79 25.42 -10.98
CA CYS A 5 -19.41 25.51 -10.50
C CYS A 5 -19.20 24.83 -9.14
N ILE A 6 -20.19 24.89 -8.24
CA ILE A 6 -20.13 24.22 -6.92
C ILE A 6 -20.19 22.70 -7.08
N PHE A 7 -21.01 22.20 -8.00
CA PHE A 7 -21.13 20.76 -8.26
C PHE A 7 -19.86 20.17 -8.88
N LEU A 8 -19.25 20.88 -9.84
CA LEU A 8 -17.96 20.49 -10.45
C LEU A 8 -16.81 20.48 -9.43
N LEU A 9 -16.81 21.40 -8.46
CA LEU A 9 -15.79 21.42 -7.40
C LEU A 9 -15.92 20.24 -6.42
N ALA A 10 -17.15 19.81 -6.11
CA ALA A 10 -17.39 18.65 -5.26
C ALA A 10 -16.94 17.32 -5.92
N LEU A 11 -17.15 17.18 -7.23
CA LEU A 11 -16.69 16.01 -7.99
C LEU A 11 -15.15 15.91 -8.08
N ALA A 12 -14.45 17.06 -8.13
CA ALA A 12 -12.98 17.10 -8.17
C ALA A 12 -12.34 16.62 -6.85
N LEU A 13 -13.04 16.70 -5.72
CA LEU A 13 -12.54 16.27 -4.41
C LEU A 13 -12.69 14.76 -4.18
N ALA A 14 -13.63 14.10 -4.88
CA ALA A 14 -13.89 12.66 -4.71
C ALA A 14 -12.76 11.77 -5.27
N GLY A 15 -11.99 12.24 -6.26
CA GLY A 15 -10.90 11.47 -6.87
C GLY A 15 -9.65 11.31 -5.99
N CYS A 16 -9.41 12.21 -5.04
CA CYS A 16 -8.30 12.12 -4.09
C CYS A 16 -8.63 11.27 -2.85
N THR A 17 -9.91 10.98 -2.64
CA THR A 17 -10.39 10.22 -1.49
C THR A 17 -10.03 8.73 -1.60
N ASP A 18 -10.00 8.17 -2.80
CA ASP A 18 -9.85 6.73 -3.04
C ASP A 18 -8.56 6.14 -2.42
N ALA A 19 -7.40 6.70 -2.76
CA ALA A 19 -6.12 6.22 -2.23
C ALA A 19 -5.95 6.46 -0.71
N SER A 20 -6.56 7.52 -0.18
CA SER A 20 -6.53 7.83 1.24
C SER A 20 -7.46 6.92 2.04
N GLN A 21 -8.64 6.60 1.48
CA GLN A 21 -9.62 5.70 2.04
C GLN A 21 -9.10 4.25 2.03
N ALA A 22 -8.52 3.80 0.92
CA ALA A 22 -7.91 2.48 0.82
C ALA A 22 -6.84 2.23 1.90
N ARG A 23 -6.08 3.28 2.27
CA ARG A 23 -5.06 3.21 3.33
C ARG A 23 -5.63 3.08 4.76
N LEU A 24 -6.86 3.52 4.97
CA LEU A 24 -7.60 3.40 6.24
C LEU A 24 -8.29 2.05 6.34
N ASP A 25 -8.89 1.58 5.24
CA ASP A 25 -9.62 0.29 5.19
C ASP A 25 -8.68 -0.92 5.27
N SER A 26 -7.38 -0.74 5.02
CA SER A 26 -6.39 -1.82 5.03
C SER A 26 -5.97 -2.31 6.44
N TYR A 27 -6.65 -1.88 7.51
CA TYR A 27 -6.31 -2.29 8.86
C TYR A 27 -6.81 -3.73 9.10
N GLY A 28 -5.87 -4.68 9.17
CA GLY A 28 -6.17 -6.11 9.30
C GLY A 28 -6.01 -6.90 7.99
N SER A 29 -5.85 -6.21 6.85
CA SER A 29 -5.59 -6.85 5.56
C SER A 29 -4.17 -7.39 5.45
N THR A 30 -4.01 -8.44 4.65
CA THR A 30 -2.73 -8.99 4.23
C THR A 30 -2.21 -8.30 2.98
N PHE A 31 -0.89 -8.38 2.80
CA PHE A 31 -0.23 -7.70 1.70
C PHE A 31 0.80 -8.62 1.06
N LYS A 32 0.82 -8.64 -0.27
CA LYS A 32 1.94 -9.20 -1.03
C LYS A 32 3.03 -8.14 -1.15
N VAL A 33 4.25 -8.48 -0.73
CA VAL A 33 5.43 -7.62 -0.83
C VAL A 33 6.41 -8.22 -1.82
N GLU A 34 6.61 -7.57 -2.96
CA GLU A 34 7.49 -8.01 -4.03
C GLU A 34 8.74 -7.11 -4.08
N VAL A 35 9.91 -7.68 -3.78
CA VAL A 35 11.18 -6.97 -3.81
C VAL A 35 11.72 -6.99 -5.24
N VAL A 36 12.05 -5.81 -5.76
CA VAL A 36 12.46 -5.59 -7.14
C VAL A 36 13.92 -5.18 -7.21
N SER A 37 14.68 -5.83 -8.07
CA SER A 37 16.05 -5.46 -8.41
C SER A 37 16.30 -5.71 -9.90
N GLY A 38 16.94 -4.77 -10.59
CA GLY A 38 17.22 -4.89 -12.02
C GLY A 38 15.97 -5.08 -12.90
N GLY A 39 14.81 -4.55 -12.47
CA GLY A 39 13.54 -4.70 -13.19
C GLY A 39 12.84 -6.04 -13.01
N GLN A 40 13.34 -6.92 -12.14
CA GLN A 40 12.77 -8.24 -11.88
C GLN A 40 12.38 -8.40 -10.40
N ILE A 41 11.35 -9.20 -10.15
CA ILE A 41 10.97 -9.62 -8.80
C ILE A 41 12.00 -10.66 -8.35
N ILE A 42 12.79 -10.32 -7.33
CA ILE A 42 13.81 -11.21 -6.77
C ILE A 42 13.33 -11.95 -5.52
N ARG A 43 12.24 -11.46 -4.91
CA ARG A 43 11.60 -12.10 -3.76
C ARG A 43 10.16 -11.65 -3.59
N THR A 44 9.33 -12.55 -3.09
CA THR A 44 7.93 -12.28 -2.73
C THR A 44 7.68 -12.73 -1.30
N TYR A 45 6.96 -11.91 -0.54
CA TYR A 45 6.49 -12.20 0.80
C TYR A 45 4.98 -11.99 0.89
N THR A 46 4.37 -12.62 1.90
CA THR A 46 3.01 -12.33 2.33
C THR A 46 3.06 -11.79 3.73
N SER A 47 2.55 -10.58 3.96
CA SER A 47 2.45 -10.00 5.29
C SER A 47 1.14 -10.39 5.96
N THR A 48 1.18 -10.69 7.27
CA THR A 48 -0.02 -10.90 8.08
C THR A 48 -0.72 -9.61 8.52
N GLY A 49 -0.30 -8.44 8.03
CA GLY A 49 -0.90 -7.17 8.37
C GLY A 49 -0.30 -6.01 7.57
N LYS A 50 -0.52 -4.79 8.06
CA LYS A 50 -0.04 -3.58 7.40
C LYS A 50 1.48 -3.56 7.29
N VAL A 51 1.98 -3.27 6.09
CA VAL A 51 3.40 -3.03 5.84
C VAL A 51 3.77 -1.63 6.33
N GLY A 52 4.71 -1.57 7.27
CA GLY A 52 5.30 -0.33 7.76
C GLY A 52 6.38 0.18 6.82
N ASN A 53 6.58 1.49 6.81
CA ASN A 53 7.65 2.15 6.08
C ASN A 53 8.58 2.90 7.06
N SER A 54 9.88 2.79 6.81
CA SER A 54 10.94 3.61 7.39
C SER A 54 11.68 4.32 6.26
N ARG A 55 12.62 5.21 6.59
CA ARG A 55 13.30 6.09 5.62
C ARG A 55 13.77 5.37 4.35
N ASN A 56 14.37 4.18 4.49
CA ASN A 56 14.96 3.41 3.39
C ASN A 56 14.54 1.93 3.39
N ALA A 57 13.49 1.57 4.14
CA ALA A 57 13.11 0.18 4.35
C ALA A 57 11.61 0.02 4.55
N TYR A 58 11.14 -1.21 4.38
CA TYR A 58 9.78 -1.64 4.65
C TYR A 58 9.82 -2.83 5.58
N TYR A 59 8.95 -2.83 6.60
CA TYR A 59 8.94 -3.87 7.62
C TYR A 59 7.53 -4.41 7.84
N PHE A 60 7.45 -5.70 8.14
CA PHE A 60 6.21 -6.42 8.29
C PHE A 60 6.44 -7.76 9.01
N ASN A 61 5.37 -8.39 9.47
CA ASN A 61 5.43 -9.80 9.90
C ASN A 61 5.16 -10.69 8.68
N ASP A 62 6.10 -11.57 8.37
CA ASP A 62 6.00 -12.52 7.26
C ASP A 62 5.14 -13.72 7.66
N ALA A 63 4.12 -14.02 6.86
CA ALA A 63 3.19 -15.11 7.09
C ALA A 63 3.87 -16.49 6.98
N ALA A 64 4.89 -16.63 6.12
CA ALA A 64 5.54 -17.92 5.91
C ALA A 64 6.40 -18.32 7.12
N THR A 65 7.06 -17.35 7.76
CA THR A 65 8.00 -17.61 8.85
C THR A 65 7.47 -17.23 10.23
N GLY A 66 6.41 -16.43 10.32
CA GLY A 66 5.91 -15.84 11.56
C GLY A 66 6.87 -14.81 12.18
N LYS A 67 7.86 -14.33 11.42
CA LYS A 67 8.92 -13.45 11.91
C LYS A 67 8.74 -12.02 11.42
N PHE A 68 9.18 -11.09 12.26
CA PHE A 68 9.45 -9.72 11.83
C PHE A 68 10.51 -9.73 10.73
N THR A 69 10.20 -9.10 9.60
CA THR A 69 11.03 -9.03 8.41
C THR A 69 11.14 -7.58 7.98
N GLU A 70 12.37 -7.16 7.65
CA GLU A 70 12.65 -5.86 7.05
C GLU A 70 13.32 -6.06 5.68
N VAL A 71 12.87 -5.32 4.68
CA VAL A 71 13.45 -5.29 3.34
C VAL A 71 13.82 -3.86 2.97
N SER A 72 14.95 -3.72 2.27
CA SER A 72 15.42 -2.44 1.74
C SER A 72 15.49 -2.48 0.22
N GLY A 73 15.39 -1.32 -0.42
CA GLY A 73 15.36 -1.19 -1.89
C GLY A 73 13.96 -0.97 -2.46
N SER A 74 13.79 -1.32 -3.74
CA SER A 74 12.53 -1.12 -4.46
C SER A 74 11.56 -2.25 -4.13
N VAL A 75 10.32 -1.91 -3.77
CA VAL A 75 9.27 -2.89 -3.48
C VAL A 75 7.95 -2.50 -4.14
N ILE A 76 7.16 -3.50 -4.50
CA ILE A 76 5.75 -3.38 -4.85
C ILE A 76 4.95 -3.99 -3.70
N ILE A 77 4.03 -3.23 -3.12
CA ILE A 77 3.19 -3.68 -2.02
C ILE A 77 1.75 -3.65 -2.49
N THR A 78 1.09 -4.81 -2.50
CA THR A 78 -0.28 -4.97 -3.01
C THR A 78 -1.13 -5.60 -1.92
N GLN A 79 -2.27 -5.01 -1.58
CA GLN A 79 -3.27 -5.67 -0.72
C GLN A 79 -3.91 -6.83 -1.49
N ILE A 80 -4.11 -7.99 -0.86
CA ILE A 80 -4.55 -9.22 -1.55
C ILE A 80 -5.85 -9.83 -1.01
N ASP A 81 -6.56 -9.08 -0.17
CA ASP A 81 -7.75 -9.49 0.58
C ASP A 81 -8.61 -8.29 0.96
#